data_AF-A0A2W5X885-F1
#
_entry.id   AF-A0A2W5X885-F1
#
_cell.length_a   1.000
_cell.length_b   1.000
_cell.length_c   1.000
_cell.angle_alpha   90.00
_cell.angle_beta   90.00
_cell.angle_gamma   90.00
#
_symmetry.space_group_name_H-M   'P 1'
#
loop_
_entity.id
_entity.type
_entity.pdbx_description
1 polymer ?
#
loop_
_entity_poly.entity_id
_entity_poly.type
_entity_poly.pdbx_seq_one_letter_code
_entity_poly.pdbx_strand_id
1 'polypeptide(L)'
;MPNIKAAVKWTRQSEKRTKRNLDVKTRLKTIYKKAAKGGEEPPARAAAGQFDKAASKGIIHRNKAARKKSRLAKAVQAAAAAPTAKPAKSARSSKSSKASTAKKTAARKTAAKKAPAK
;
A
#
# COMPACT_ATOMS: atom_id res chain seq x y z
N MET A 1 4.53 -21.43 -26.43
CA MET A 1 3.14 -21.16 -26.88
C MET A 1 2.18 -21.92 -25.97
N PRO A 2 0.97 -21.42 -25.70
CA PRO A 2 0.00 -22.16 -24.89
C PRO A 2 -0.62 -23.30 -25.72
N ASN A 3 -0.51 -24.53 -25.24
CA ASN A 3 -0.95 -25.72 -25.98
C ASN A 3 -2.46 -26.00 -25.81
N ILE A 4 -3.10 -25.38 -24.82
CA ILE A 4 -4.52 -25.57 -24.48
C ILE A 4 -5.31 -24.31 -24.89
N LYS A 5 -6.49 -24.47 -25.51
CA LYS A 5 -7.35 -23.36 -25.96
C LYS A 5 -7.64 -22.34 -24.85
N ALA A 6 -7.88 -22.79 -23.62
CA ALA A 6 -8.09 -21.94 -22.46
C ALA A 6 -6.85 -21.09 -22.11
N ALA A 7 -5.66 -21.67 -22.24
CA ALA A 7 -4.40 -20.98 -21.96
C ALA A 7 -4.11 -19.89 -23.01
N VAL A 8 -4.42 -20.14 -24.30
CA VAL A 8 -4.34 -19.10 -25.35
C VAL A 8 -5.23 -17.89 -25.02
N LYS A 9 -6.46 -18.15 -24.55
CA LYS A 9 -7.38 -17.09 -24.10
C LYS A 9 -6.80 -16.31 -22.91
N TRP A 10 -6.24 -17.00 -21.92
CA TRP A 10 -5.66 -16.37 -20.74
C TRP A 10 -4.46 -15.49 -21.08
N THR A 11 -3.57 -15.92 -21.96
CA THR A 11 -2.43 -15.11 -22.45
C THR A 11 -2.92 -13.82 -23.12
N ARG A 12 -3.89 -13.91 -24.03
CA ARG A 12 -4.46 -12.72 -24.69
C ARG A 12 -5.09 -11.74 -23.70
N GLN A 13 -5.79 -12.26 -22.68
CA GLN A 13 -6.39 -11.40 -21.65
C GLN A 13 -5.35 -10.79 -20.71
N SER A 14 -4.32 -11.57 -20.33
CA SER A 14 -3.28 -11.12 -19.40
C SER A 14 -2.42 -10.04 -20.04
N GLU A 15 -2.09 -10.14 -21.33
CA GLU A 15 -1.39 -9.09 -22.08
C GLU A 15 -2.17 -7.78 -22.09
N LYS A 16 -3.47 -7.84 -22.42
CA LYS A 16 -4.34 -6.66 -22.44
C LYS A 16 -4.44 -5.99 -21.06
N ARG A 17 -4.58 -6.78 -19.99
CA ARG A 17 -4.60 -6.28 -18.60
C ARG A 17 -3.23 -5.73 -18.19
N THR A 18 -2.15 -6.38 -18.60
CA THR A 18 -0.77 -5.99 -18.27
C THR A 18 -0.43 -4.64 -18.89
N LYS A 19 -0.72 -4.42 -20.17
CA LYS A 19 -0.49 -3.14 -20.86
C LYS A 19 -1.18 -1.98 -20.12
N ARG A 20 -2.49 -2.10 -19.87
CA ARG A 20 -3.27 -1.09 -19.12
C ARG A 20 -2.73 -0.85 -17.70
N ASN A 21 -2.38 -1.91 -16.99
CA ASN A 21 -1.85 -1.81 -15.63
C ASN A 21 -0.45 -1.21 -15.60
N LEU A 22 0.37 -1.46 -16.62
CA LEU A 22 1.71 -0.91 -16.74
C LEU A 22 1.63 0.61 -16.87
N ASP A 23 0.79 1.12 -17.77
CA ASP A 23 0.60 2.57 -18.01
C ASP A 23 0.16 3.30 -16.74
N VAL A 24 -0.80 2.73 -16.01
CA VAL A 24 -1.25 3.31 -14.74
C VAL A 24 -0.13 3.25 -13.69
N LYS A 25 0.59 2.13 -13.59
CA LYS A 25 1.69 1.97 -12.61
C LYS A 25 2.84 2.93 -12.90
N THR A 26 3.23 3.13 -14.15
CA THR A 26 4.30 4.07 -14.54
C THR A 26 3.88 5.50 -14.26
N ARG A 27 2.66 5.90 -14.65
CA ARG A 27 2.10 7.22 -14.32
C ARG A 27 2.10 7.50 -12.82
N LEU A 28 1.66 6.55 -12.00
CA LEU A 28 1.63 6.71 -10.53
C LEU A 28 3.02 6.82 -9.93
N LYS A 29 4.02 6.09 -10.46
CA LYS A 29 5.42 6.24 -10.03
C LYS A 29 5.94 7.64 -10.34
N THR A 30 5.63 8.18 -11.53
CA THR A 30 6.06 9.53 -11.94
C THR A 30 5.41 10.59 -11.07
N ILE A 31 4.10 10.52 -10.86
CA ILE A 31 3.36 11.46 -10.00
C ILE A 31 3.93 11.44 -8.58
N TYR A 32 4.18 10.26 -8.02
CA TYR A 32 4.77 10.12 -6.69
C TYR A 32 6.15 10.77 -6.60
N LYS A 33 7.02 10.56 -7.59
CA LYS A 33 8.36 11.17 -7.61
C LYS A 33 8.28 12.70 -7.68
N LYS A 34 7.38 13.26 -8.50
CA LYS A 34 7.19 14.71 -8.62
C LYS A 34 6.65 15.31 -7.31
N ALA A 35 5.61 14.72 -6.73
CA ALA A 35 5.02 15.19 -5.49
C ALA A 35 5.99 15.08 -4.29
N ALA A 36 6.78 14.01 -4.23
CA ALA A 36 7.74 13.82 -3.14
C ALA A 36 8.94 14.79 -3.21
N LYS A 37 9.31 15.27 -4.40
CA LYS A 37 10.40 16.25 -4.57
C LYS A 37 9.96 17.68 -4.29
N GLY A 38 8.73 18.03 -4.67
CA GLY A 38 8.24 19.40 -4.53
C GLY A 38 7.96 19.81 -3.09
N GLY A 39 7.64 18.88 -2.19
CA GLY A 39 7.33 19.21 -0.78
C GLY A 39 6.03 19.98 -0.57
N GLU A 40 5.39 20.47 -1.64
CA GLU A 40 4.17 21.25 -1.61
C GLU A 40 2.91 20.42 -1.27
N GLU A 41 2.04 20.97 -0.42
CA GLU A 41 0.72 20.45 -0.04
C GLU A 41 -0.21 20.14 -1.24
N PRO A 42 -0.47 21.08 -2.18
CA PRO A 42 -1.41 20.85 -3.28
C PRO A 42 -1.07 19.65 -4.19
N PRO A 43 0.16 19.49 -4.71
CA PRO A 43 0.51 18.33 -5.54
C PRO A 43 0.53 17.02 -4.75
N ALA A 44 0.83 17.05 -3.44
CA ALA A 44 0.76 15.87 -2.58
C ALA A 44 -0.70 15.37 -2.41
N ARG A 45 -1.66 16.28 -2.22
CA ARG A 45 -3.09 15.94 -2.16
C ARG A 45 -3.61 15.35 -3.48
N ALA A 46 -3.26 15.98 -4.60
CA ALA A 46 -3.62 15.47 -5.93
C ALA A 46 -3.04 14.06 -6.19
N ALA A 47 -1.78 13.83 -5.80
CA ALA A 47 -1.14 12.51 -5.89
C ALA A 47 -1.85 11.48 -5.01
N ALA A 48 -2.25 11.83 -3.79
CA ALA A 48 -2.98 10.94 -2.88
C ALA A 48 -4.31 10.47 -3.50
N GLY A 49 -5.09 11.38 -4.09
CA GLY A 49 -6.34 11.03 -4.78
C GLY A 49 -6.14 10.07 -5.96
N GLN A 50 -5.04 10.19 -6.71
CA GLN A 50 -4.72 9.27 -7.80
C GLN A 50 -4.38 7.85 -7.30
N PHE A 51 -3.72 7.73 -6.13
CA PHE A 51 -3.47 6.42 -5.50
C PHE A 51 -4.75 5.75 -5.04
N ASP A 52 -5.73 6.51 -4.55
CA ASP A 52 -7.02 5.97 -4.11
C ASP A 52 -7.91 5.55 -5.30
N LYS A 53 -7.87 6.31 -6.41
CA LYS A 53 -8.48 5.92 -7.69
C LYS A 53 -7.86 4.62 -8.24
N ALA A 54 -6.55 4.43 -8.07
CA ALA A 54 -5.90 3.19 -8.50
C ALA A 54 -6.22 2.00 -7.59
N ALA A 55 -6.49 2.26 -6.30
CA ALA A 55 -6.88 1.24 -5.34
C ALA A 55 -8.32 0.77 -5.56
N SER A 56 -9.26 1.69 -5.83
CA SER A 56 -10.65 1.35 -6.16
C SER A 56 -10.75 0.54 -7.45
N LYS A 57 -9.89 0.82 -8.45
CA LYS A 57 -9.78 0.03 -9.69
C LYS A 57 -9.06 -1.32 -9.52
N GLY A 58 -8.59 -1.67 -8.33
CA GLY A 58 -7.89 -2.94 -8.06
C GLY A 58 -6.49 -3.05 -8.67
N ILE A 59 -5.94 -1.98 -9.23
CA ILE A 59 -4.60 -1.98 -9.88
C ILE A 59 -3.49 -2.02 -8.81
N ILE A 60 -3.77 -1.42 -7.65
CA ILE A 60 -2.87 -1.36 -6.50
C ILE A 60 -3.65 -1.80 -5.25
N HIS A 61 -3.03 -2.64 -4.42
CA HIS A 61 -3.63 -3.03 -3.14
C HIS A 61 -3.85 -1.83 -2.20
N ARG A 62 -4.93 -1.84 -1.41
CA ARG A 62 -5.30 -0.74 -0.50
C ARG A 62 -4.16 -0.34 0.45
N ASN A 63 -3.46 -1.33 1.01
CA ASN A 63 -2.30 -1.10 1.87
C ASN A 63 -1.12 -0.43 1.15
N LYS A 64 -0.94 -0.68 -0.16
CA LYS A 64 0.10 -0.02 -0.95
C LYS A 64 -0.27 1.44 -1.23
N ALA A 65 -1.53 1.74 -1.50
CA ALA A 65 -2.01 3.12 -1.59
C ALA A 65 -1.85 3.85 -0.23
N ALA A 66 -2.30 3.24 0.86
CA ALA A 66 -2.17 3.79 2.22
C ALA A 66 -0.70 4.08 2.60
N ARG A 67 0.22 3.15 2.34
CA ARG A 67 1.67 3.37 2.56
C ARG A 67 2.20 4.55 1.75
N LYS A 68 1.77 4.70 0.49
CA LYS A 68 2.23 5.81 -0.35
C LYS A 68 1.67 7.15 0.11
N LYS A 69 0.41 7.22 0.52
CA LYS A 69 -0.20 8.40 1.14
C LYS A 69 0.52 8.83 2.42
N SER A 70 0.78 7.88 3.34
CA SER A 70 1.52 8.16 4.57
C SER A 70 2.93 8.71 4.30
N ARG A 71 3.64 8.17 3.31
CA ARG A 71 4.97 8.67 2.93
C ARG A 71 4.93 10.07 2.33
N LEU A 72 3.93 10.39 1.53
CA LEU A 72 3.76 11.75 0.98
C LEU A 72 3.50 12.75 2.11
N ALA A 73 2.61 12.43 3.04
CA ALA A 73 2.33 13.30 4.20
C ALA A 73 3.60 13.56 5.02
N LYS A 74 4.41 12.53 5.27
CA LYS A 74 5.71 12.69 5.96
C LYS A 74 6.68 13.58 5.19
N ALA A 75 6.71 13.47 3.87
CA ALA A 75 7.60 14.29 3.05
C ALA A 75 7.21 15.78 3.09
N VAL A 76 5.91 16.07 3.00
CA VAL A 76 5.38 17.44 3.12
C VAL A 76 5.63 18.01 4.52
N GLN A 77 5.36 17.23 5.57
CA GLN A 77 5.65 17.65 6.95
C GLN A 77 7.14 17.89 7.19
N ALA A 78 8.01 17.04 6.65
CA ALA A 78 9.46 17.23 6.76
C ALA A 78 9.94 18.48 6.01
N ALA A 79 9.34 18.78 4.85
CA ALA A 79 9.63 20.01 4.11
C ALA A 79 9.13 21.26 4.87
N ALA A 80 7.98 21.17 5.54
CA ALA A 80 7.42 22.27 6.32
C ALA A 80 8.11 22.49 7.68
N ALA A 81 8.68 21.46 8.30
CA ALA A 81 9.27 21.50 9.65
C ALA A 81 10.75 21.93 9.70
N ALA A 82 11.30 22.48 8.60
CA ALA A 82 12.73 22.80 8.49
C ALA A 82 13.21 24.04 9.27
N PRO A 83 12.35 24.81 9.98
CA PRO A 83 12.86 25.60 11.10
C PRO A 83 11.84 25.68 12.24
N THR A 84 11.88 24.77 13.21
CA THR A 84 11.61 25.06 14.63
C THR A 84 11.78 23.81 15.49
N ALA A 85 12.20 24.06 16.72
CA ALA A 85 12.67 23.12 17.71
C ALA A 85 11.81 21.86 17.93
N LYS A 86 12.51 20.81 18.40
CA LYS A 86 11.97 19.60 19.03
C LYS A 86 10.65 19.87 19.79
N PRO A 87 9.55 19.14 19.50
CA PRO A 87 8.58 18.86 20.52
C PRO A 87 9.00 17.57 21.23
N ALA A 88 9.30 17.73 22.50
CA ALA A 88 9.39 16.66 23.47
C ALA A 88 8.17 15.73 23.40
N LYS A 89 8.39 14.49 23.86
CA LYS A 89 7.37 13.47 24.12
C LYS A 89 6.08 14.11 24.69
N SER A 90 5.02 14.13 23.89
CA SER A 90 3.68 14.49 24.37
C SER A 90 2.84 13.22 24.48
N ALA A 91 2.59 12.88 25.74
CA ALA A 91 1.63 11.95 26.31
C ALA A 91 0.61 11.34 25.34
N ARG A 92 0.72 10.02 25.14
CA ARG A 92 -0.43 9.19 24.75
C ARG A 92 -1.19 8.86 26.03
N SER A 93 -2.14 9.73 26.41
CA SER A 93 -2.99 9.48 27.57
C SER A 93 -3.83 8.20 27.37
N SER A 94 -3.62 7.23 28.25
CA SER A 94 -4.63 6.28 28.75
C SER A 94 -5.95 7.01 29.01
N LYS A 95 -7.14 6.50 28.70
CA LYS A 95 -7.80 5.33 29.34
C LYS A 95 -9.07 5.00 28.51
N SER A 96 -9.13 3.83 27.87
CA SER A 96 -10.07 2.73 28.19
C SER A 96 -11.49 3.12 28.65
N SER A 97 -12.49 2.78 27.83
CA SER A 97 -13.70 2.10 28.34
C SER A 97 -13.73 0.69 27.74
N LYS A 98 -14.03 -0.27 28.60
CA LYS A 98 -13.74 -1.69 28.49
C LYS A 98 -15.07 -2.44 28.45
N ALA A 99 -15.26 -3.32 27.47
CA ALA A 99 -16.13 -4.49 27.55
C ALA A 99 -15.56 -5.52 26.55
N SER A 100 -14.55 -6.32 26.93
CA SER A 100 -14.65 -7.64 27.57
C SER A 100 -15.57 -8.63 26.84
N THR A 101 -14.98 -9.55 26.07
CA THR A 101 -15.15 -11.00 26.30
C THR A 101 -13.87 -11.69 25.85
N ALA A 102 -13.41 -12.60 26.70
CA ALA A 102 -12.05 -13.10 26.76
C ALA A 102 -11.83 -14.38 25.93
N LYS A 103 -10.55 -14.57 25.58
CA LYS A 103 -9.82 -15.85 25.62
C LYS A 103 -10.12 -16.90 24.53
N LYS A 104 -9.21 -16.95 23.53
CA LYS A 104 -8.57 -18.21 23.12
C LYS A 104 -7.18 -17.95 22.54
N THR A 105 -6.19 -17.87 23.42
CA THR A 105 -4.78 -18.08 23.06
C THR A 105 -4.51 -19.58 23.12
N ALA A 106 -4.03 -20.17 22.02
CA ALA A 106 -3.27 -21.42 22.08
C ALA A 106 -2.38 -21.58 20.84
N ALA A 107 -1.09 -21.36 21.07
CA ALA A 107 0.04 -22.09 20.50
C ALA A 107 0.18 -22.23 18.98
N ARG A 108 1.12 -21.44 18.47
CA ARG A 108 1.97 -21.72 17.32
C ARG A 108 2.62 -23.10 17.50
N LYS A 109 2.12 -24.13 16.80
CA LYS A 109 2.80 -25.43 16.69
C LYS A 109 3.50 -25.50 15.34
N THR A 110 4.79 -25.20 15.34
CA THR A 110 5.71 -25.70 14.31
C THR A 110 5.77 -27.21 14.46
N ALA A 111 5.41 -27.96 13.42
CA ALA A 111 5.74 -29.38 13.31
C ALA A 111 6.23 -29.63 11.88
N ALA A 112 7.55 -29.81 11.79
CA ALA A 112 8.18 -30.40 10.63
C ALA A 112 7.71 -31.86 10.45
N LYS A 113 7.89 -32.35 9.22
CA LYS A 113 7.91 -33.76 8.79
C LYS A 113 6.54 -34.47 8.65
N LYS A 114 6.06 -34.51 7.40
CA LYS A 114 5.59 -35.77 6.81
C LYS A 114 6.01 -35.81 5.33
N ALA A 115 6.88 -36.76 5.02
CA ALA A 115 7.35 -37.09 3.67
C ALA A 115 6.17 -37.58 2.80
N PRO A 116 6.28 -37.49 1.46
CA PRO A 116 5.25 -37.96 0.53
C PRO A 116 5.15 -39.49 0.54
N ALA A 117 3.94 -40.03 0.48
CA ALA A 117 3.69 -41.45 0.30
C ALA A 117 2.79 -41.66 -0.93
N LYS A 118 3.39 -42.33 -1.91
CA LYS A 118 2.88 -42.97 -3.14
C LYS A 118 2.19 -42.09 -4.17
#